data_AF-A0A820L2A6-F1
#
_entry.id   AF-A0A820L2A6-F1
#
_cell.length_a   1.000
_cell.length_b   1.000
_cell.length_c   1.000
_cell.angle_alpha   90.00
_cell.angle_beta   90.00
_cell.angle_gamma   90.00
#
_symmetry.space_group_name_H-M   'P 1'
#
loop_
_entity.id
_entity.type
_entity.pdbx_description
1 polymer ?
#
loop_
_entity_poly.entity_id
_entity_poly.type
_entity_poly.pdbx_seq_one_letter_code
_entity_poly.pdbx_strand_id
1 'polypeptide(L)'
;PSPGECPSFQDKFQQNLKPMNGLPPNSINNLILCFEQEVAPIKFVSDIDDALVLVQNEIDKKIIFISSGSLGKQIIPFIIKTHPHVYTFYIFCAQVSNNLNWAIDYTNCLQMFDHETDLLIRLVRDISKEFIHLGLSYLAVYDGESARKYFTTAQTLETHANNANSPMPPFTDRLKMLQ
;
A
#
# COMPACT_ATOMS: atom_id res chain seq x y z
N PRO A 1 3.69 24.90 27.34
CA PRO A 1 3.36 23.51 26.95
C PRO A 1 2.01 23.46 26.22
N SER A 2 2.04 23.55 24.90
CA SER A 2 0.88 23.40 24.03
C SER A 2 0.46 21.92 23.97
N PRO A 3 -0.84 21.60 23.87
CA PRO A 3 -1.32 20.22 23.76
C PRO A 3 -0.78 19.61 22.46
N GLY A 4 -0.17 18.43 22.57
CA GLY A 4 0.46 17.75 21.44
C GLY A 4 -0.54 17.40 20.34
N GLU A 5 -0.38 18.06 19.18
CA GLU A 5 -1.04 17.66 17.95
C GLU A 5 -0.52 16.27 17.55
N CYS A 6 -1.45 15.32 17.41
CA CYS A 6 -1.11 13.99 16.90
C CYS A 6 -0.77 14.15 15.42
N PRO A 7 0.41 13.69 14.94
CA PRO A 7 0.79 13.86 13.54
C PRO A 7 -0.27 13.25 12.63
N SER A 8 -0.57 13.94 11.54
CA SER A 8 -1.59 13.51 10.58
C SER A 8 -1.23 12.14 10.00
N PHE A 9 -2.20 11.40 9.45
CA PHE A 9 -1.89 10.15 8.76
C PHE A 9 -0.87 10.37 7.64
N GLN A 10 -0.94 11.52 6.96
CA GLN A 10 0.04 11.92 5.95
C GLN A 10 1.43 12.13 6.56
N ASP A 11 1.54 12.82 7.70
CA ASP A 11 2.82 13.00 8.40
C ASP A 11 3.38 11.68 8.92
N LYS A 12 2.53 10.79 9.44
CA LYS A 12 2.92 9.45 9.90
C LYS A 12 3.36 8.59 8.73
N PHE A 13 2.57 8.51 7.67
CA PHE A 13 2.93 7.76 6.47
C PHE A 13 4.21 8.32 5.85
N GLN A 14 4.37 9.64 5.70
CA GLN A 14 5.61 10.24 5.20
C GLN A 14 6.80 10.12 6.17
N GLN A 15 6.58 10.14 7.49
CA GLN A 15 7.62 9.85 8.48
C GLN A 15 8.02 8.38 8.47
N ASN A 16 7.08 7.50 8.16
CA ASN A 16 7.33 6.09 7.96
C ASN A 16 8.01 5.84 6.61
N LEU A 17 7.74 6.68 5.60
CA LEU A 17 8.50 6.76 4.33
C LEU A 17 9.94 7.28 4.54
N LYS A 18 10.19 8.04 5.62
CA LYS A 18 11.57 8.33 6.05
C LYS A 18 12.12 7.10 6.79
N PRO A 19 13.41 6.77 6.67
CA PRO A 19 13.94 5.56 7.26
C PRO A 19 13.67 5.51 8.78
N MET A 20 12.78 4.61 9.19
CA MET A 20 12.35 4.50 10.59
C MET A 20 13.49 3.94 11.45
N ASN A 21 13.93 4.73 12.43
CA ASN A 21 14.81 4.26 13.49
C ASN A 21 14.00 3.38 14.46
N GLY A 22 14.14 2.05 14.37
CA GLY A 22 13.62 1.15 15.41
C GLY A 22 13.22 -0.26 14.97
N LEU A 23 13.00 -0.50 13.68
CA LEU A 23 12.91 -1.83 13.09
C LEU A 23 14.22 -2.12 12.33
N PRO A 24 14.63 -3.38 12.11
CA PRO A 24 15.80 -3.68 11.29
C PRO A 24 15.68 -2.89 9.96
N PRO A 25 16.55 -1.90 9.70
CA PRO A 25 16.34 -0.84 8.71
C PRO A 25 16.20 -1.30 7.26
N ASN A 26 16.29 -2.60 6.98
CA ASN A 26 16.53 -3.14 5.65
C ASN A 26 15.29 -3.72 4.97
N SER A 27 14.11 -3.80 5.61
CA SER A 27 12.91 -4.39 4.97
C SER A 27 11.84 -3.34 4.65
N ILE A 28 11.39 -2.57 5.63
CA ILE A 28 10.35 -1.54 5.43
C ILE A 28 10.88 -0.35 4.64
N ASN A 29 12.06 0.17 4.99
CA ASN A 29 12.67 1.26 4.23
C ASN A 29 12.96 0.85 2.78
N ASN A 30 13.28 -0.42 2.52
CA ASN A 30 13.45 -0.93 1.17
C ASN A 30 12.13 -1.03 0.40
N LEU A 31 11.02 -1.40 1.06
CA LEU A 31 9.69 -1.37 0.45
C LEU A 31 9.30 0.04 0.03
N ILE A 32 9.57 0.99 0.91
CA ILE A 32 9.30 2.41 0.75
C ILE A 32 10.15 3.02 -0.38
N LEU A 33 11.44 2.71 -0.42
CA LEU A 33 12.30 3.09 -1.53
C LEU A 33 11.85 2.45 -2.85
N CYS A 34 11.36 1.21 -2.82
CA CYS A 34 10.75 0.60 -4.02
C CYS A 34 9.51 1.38 -4.46
N PHE A 35 8.66 1.82 -3.53
CA PHE A 35 7.52 2.67 -3.86
C PHE A 35 7.93 3.99 -4.52
N GLU A 36 8.96 4.64 -4.01
CA GLU A 36 9.43 5.93 -4.52
C GLU A 36 10.16 5.82 -5.86
N GLN A 37 10.87 4.72 -6.11
CA GLN A 37 11.74 4.56 -7.29
C GLN A 37 11.07 3.80 -8.44
N GLU A 38 10.20 2.83 -8.14
CA GLU A 38 9.70 1.85 -9.12
C GLU A 38 8.18 1.90 -9.31
N VAL A 39 7.44 2.51 -8.38
CA VAL A 39 5.97 2.47 -8.37
C VAL A 39 5.39 3.85 -8.67
N ALA A 40 4.30 3.84 -9.42
CA ALA A 40 3.52 4.99 -9.89
C ALA A 40 3.47 6.20 -8.94
N PRO A 41 3.27 7.44 -9.47
CA PRO A 41 3.25 8.65 -8.66
C PRO A 41 2.26 8.56 -7.50
N ILE A 42 2.78 8.68 -6.27
CA ILE A 42 1.97 8.75 -5.05
C ILE A 42 1.42 10.16 -4.92
N LYS A 43 0.12 10.28 -4.67
CA LYS A 43 -0.55 11.56 -4.41
C LYS A 43 -1.23 11.54 -3.05
N PHE A 44 -1.09 12.64 -2.32
CA PHE A 44 -1.70 12.82 -1.01
C PHE A 44 -2.75 13.93 -1.09
N VAL A 45 -3.88 13.68 -0.44
CA VAL A 45 -5.00 14.61 -0.30
C VAL A 45 -5.55 14.46 1.11
N SER A 46 -5.98 15.56 1.69
CA SER A 46 -6.54 15.62 3.04
C SER A 46 -8.05 15.85 3.06
N ASP A 47 -8.63 16.17 1.90
CA ASP A 47 -10.03 16.53 1.71
C ASP A 47 -10.74 15.58 0.72
N ILE A 48 -12.07 15.47 0.85
CA ILE A 48 -12.91 14.62 0.01
C ILE A 48 -12.99 15.15 -1.42
N ASP A 49 -13.21 16.45 -1.60
CA ASP A 49 -13.38 17.05 -2.92
C ASP A 49 -12.07 16.95 -3.71
N ASP A 50 -10.93 17.21 -3.06
CA ASP A 50 -9.60 17.03 -3.67
C ASP A 50 -9.36 15.57 -4.10
N ALA A 51 -9.77 14.60 -3.27
CA ALA A 51 -9.66 13.18 -3.60
C ALA A 51 -10.52 12.80 -4.81
N LEU A 52 -11.74 13.33 -4.90
CA LEU A 52 -12.63 13.09 -6.04
C LEU A 52 -12.08 13.73 -7.33
N VAL A 53 -11.55 14.95 -7.25
CA VAL A 53 -10.91 15.62 -8.38
C VAL A 53 -9.71 14.81 -8.87
N LEU A 54 -8.88 14.28 -7.96
CA LEU A 54 -7.77 13.41 -8.34
C LEU A 54 -8.21 12.12 -9.03
N VAL A 55 -9.21 11.44 -8.49
CA VAL A 55 -9.75 10.22 -9.11
C VAL A 55 -10.32 10.53 -10.50
N GLN A 56 -11.02 11.65 -10.64
CA GLN A 56 -11.59 12.06 -11.93
C GLN A 56 -10.53 12.39 -12.98
N ASN A 57 -9.42 13.01 -12.57
CA ASN A 57 -8.35 13.44 -13.47
C ASN A 57 -7.43 12.28 -13.91
N GLU A 58 -7.51 11.14 -13.26
CA GLU A 58 -6.63 9.98 -13.48
C GLU A 58 -7.42 8.77 -14.01
N ILE A 59 -8.46 9.03 -14.81
CA ILE A 59 -9.40 8.02 -15.33
C ILE A 59 -8.74 6.97 -16.23
N ASP A 60 -7.63 7.31 -16.86
CA ASP A 60 -6.81 6.42 -17.69
C ASP A 60 -5.83 5.57 -16.87
N LYS A 61 -5.78 5.77 -15.55
CA LYS A 61 -4.87 5.06 -14.66
C LYS A 61 -5.61 4.10 -13.76
N LYS A 62 -4.86 3.07 -13.38
CA LYS A 62 -5.26 2.12 -12.36
C LYS A 62 -4.94 2.71 -10.99
N ILE A 63 -5.96 3.00 -10.18
CA ILE A 63 -5.81 3.67 -8.88
C ILE A 63 -5.93 2.65 -7.75
N ILE A 64 -4.96 2.68 -6.84
CA ILE A 64 -5.07 2.05 -5.52
C ILE A 64 -5.36 3.15 -4.51
N PHE A 65 -6.52 3.07 -3.86
CA PHE A 65 -6.99 4.13 -2.96
C PHE A 65 -6.77 3.74 -1.50
N ILE A 66 -6.07 4.57 -0.73
CA ILE A 66 -5.81 4.36 0.69
C ILE A 66 -6.43 5.51 1.49
N SER A 67 -7.20 5.20 2.53
CA SER A 67 -7.86 6.22 3.36
C SER A 67 -7.86 5.86 4.83
N SER A 68 -8.15 6.85 5.68
CA SER A 68 -8.50 6.59 7.08
C SER A 68 -9.92 6.02 7.18
N GLY A 69 -10.26 5.37 8.31
CA GLY A 69 -11.61 4.81 8.48
C GLY A 69 -12.73 5.85 8.38
N SER A 70 -12.56 7.03 8.99
CA SER A 70 -13.57 8.10 9.01
C SER A 70 -13.75 8.80 7.66
N LEU A 71 -12.66 9.03 6.94
CA LEU A 71 -12.69 9.63 5.60
C LEU A 71 -13.18 8.60 4.57
N GLY A 72 -12.67 7.38 4.65
CA GLY A 72 -13.04 6.25 3.80
C GLY A 72 -14.53 5.94 3.85
N LYS A 73 -15.14 5.95 5.04
CA LYS A 73 -16.59 5.78 5.21
C LYS A 73 -17.42 6.76 4.38
N GLN A 74 -16.94 7.99 4.21
CA GLN A 74 -17.65 9.04 3.49
C GLN A 74 -17.45 8.92 1.98
N ILE A 75 -16.21 8.66 1.53
CA ILE A 75 -15.86 8.76 0.11
C ILE A 75 -15.91 7.44 -0.67
N ILE A 76 -15.55 6.31 -0.05
CA ILE A 76 -15.39 5.03 -0.76
C ILE A 76 -16.72 4.53 -1.37
N PRO A 77 -17.85 4.53 -0.65
CA PRO A 77 -19.14 4.16 -1.24
C PRO A 77 -19.49 4.97 -2.50
N PHE A 78 -19.10 6.25 -2.52
CA PHE A 78 -19.31 7.12 -3.66
C PHE A 78 -18.40 6.73 -4.83
N ILE A 79 -17.08 6.63 -4.60
CA ILE A 79 -16.10 6.25 -5.63
C ILE A 79 -16.47 4.90 -6.26
N ILE A 80 -16.83 3.89 -5.47
CA ILE A 80 -17.24 2.57 -5.99
C ILE A 80 -18.43 2.70 -6.95
N LYS A 81 -19.38 3.58 -6.65
CA LYS A 81 -20.59 3.79 -7.45
C LYS A 81 -20.32 4.58 -8.73
N THR A 82 -19.43 5.58 -8.68
CA THR A 82 -19.25 6.56 -9.76
C THR A 82 -17.99 6.37 -10.59
N HIS A 83 -17.00 5.64 -10.07
CA HIS A 83 -15.66 5.51 -10.67
C HIS A 83 -15.20 4.04 -10.67
N PRO A 84 -15.79 3.17 -11.50
CA PRO A 84 -15.53 1.73 -11.49
C PRO A 84 -14.09 1.33 -11.88
N HIS A 85 -13.29 2.26 -12.39
CA HIS A 85 -11.86 2.05 -12.66
C HIS A 85 -11.01 2.03 -11.38
N VAL A 86 -11.54 2.50 -10.24
CA VAL A 86 -10.93 2.33 -8.92
C VAL A 86 -11.48 1.04 -8.32
N TYR A 87 -10.62 0.02 -8.25
CA TYR A 87 -11.03 -1.37 -8.00
C TYR A 87 -10.50 -1.92 -6.68
N THR A 88 -9.47 -1.28 -6.10
CA THR A 88 -8.88 -1.72 -4.83
C THR A 88 -8.81 -0.56 -3.84
N PHE A 89 -9.37 -0.80 -2.65
CA PHE A 89 -9.45 0.16 -1.57
C PHE A 89 -8.82 -0.41 -0.30
N TYR A 90 -8.10 0.46 0.40
CA TYR A 90 -7.44 0.17 1.66
C TYR A 90 -7.88 1.17 2.72
N ILE A 91 -8.26 0.66 3.88
CA ILE A 91 -8.45 1.48 5.08
C ILE A 91 -7.32 1.23 6.06
N PHE A 92 -6.69 2.31 6.49
CA PHE A 92 -5.82 2.30 7.66
C PHE A 92 -6.51 2.98 8.83
N CYS A 93 -6.73 2.26 9.93
CA CYS A 93 -7.43 2.82 11.08
C CYS A 93 -6.95 2.19 12.38
N ALA A 94 -6.94 2.95 13.47
CA ALA A 94 -6.49 2.46 14.78
C ALA A 94 -7.35 1.30 15.34
N GLN A 95 -8.60 1.17 14.88
CA GLN A 95 -9.51 0.12 15.34
C GLN A 95 -10.45 -0.31 14.21
N VAL A 96 -10.17 -1.47 13.62
CA VAL A 96 -10.95 -2.04 12.50
C VAL A 96 -12.41 -2.25 12.88
N SER A 97 -12.68 -2.68 14.12
CA SER A 97 -14.05 -2.97 14.58
C SER A 97 -15.01 -1.79 14.44
N ASN A 98 -14.52 -0.55 14.55
CA ASN A 98 -15.35 0.65 14.46
C ASN A 98 -15.80 0.96 13.03
N ASN A 99 -15.20 0.31 12.04
CA ASN A 99 -15.47 0.52 10.62
C ASN A 99 -16.17 -0.67 9.95
N LEU A 100 -16.24 -1.83 10.62
CA LEU A 100 -16.82 -3.05 10.06
C LEU A 100 -18.27 -2.89 9.59
N ASN A 101 -19.07 -2.12 10.32
CA ASN A 101 -20.50 -1.98 10.05
C ASN A 101 -20.83 -1.40 8.67
N TRP A 102 -19.98 -0.55 8.12
CA TRP A 102 -20.14 0.00 6.78
C TRP A 102 -19.24 -0.70 5.76
N ALA A 103 -18.07 -1.18 6.18
CA ALA A 103 -17.09 -1.79 5.31
C ALA A 103 -17.49 -3.20 4.83
N ILE A 104 -18.36 -3.89 5.58
CA ILE A 104 -18.78 -5.27 5.26
C ILE A 104 -19.47 -5.39 3.89
N ASP A 105 -20.14 -4.33 3.44
CA ASP A 105 -20.83 -4.30 2.15
C ASP A 105 -19.85 -4.23 0.96
N TYR A 106 -18.55 -4.02 1.22
CA TYR A 106 -17.52 -3.78 0.21
C TYR A 106 -16.34 -4.76 0.29
N THR A 107 -16.50 -5.89 0.99
CA THR A 107 -15.39 -6.86 1.24
C THR A 107 -14.75 -7.44 -0.01
N ASN A 108 -15.41 -7.34 -1.17
CA ASN A 108 -14.87 -7.76 -2.46
C ASN A 108 -13.79 -6.82 -3.01
N CYS A 109 -13.77 -5.55 -2.60
CA CYS A 109 -12.82 -4.53 -3.09
C CYS A 109 -12.15 -3.71 -1.98
N LEU A 110 -12.59 -3.84 -0.73
CA LEU A 110 -12.11 -3.09 0.43
C LEU A 110 -11.39 -4.02 1.42
N GLN A 111 -10.15 -3.67 1.78
CA GLN A 111 -9.39 -4.30 2.84
C GLN A 111 -9.10 -3.29 3.96
N MET A 112 -9.05 -3.74 5.21
CA MET A 112 -8.81 -2.87 6.37
C MET A 112 -7.66 -3.38 7.22
N PHE A 113 -6.86 -2.45 7.72
CA PHE A 113 -5.65 -2.72 8.49
C PHE A 113 -5.55 -1.75 9.67
N ASP A 114 -5.12 -2.27 10.82
CA ASP A 114 -4.75 -1.50 12.02
C ASP A 114 -3.25 -1.49 12.29
N HIS A 115 -2.49 -2.32 11.56
CA HIS A 115 -1.03 -2.35 11.59
C HIS A 115 -0.47 -1.94 10.24
N GLU A 116 0.46 -1.00 10.26
CA GLU A 116 1.05 -0.44 9.04
C GLU A 116 1.81 -1.50 8.24
N THR A 117 2.57 -2.36 8.92
CA THR A 117 3.34 -3.43 8.26
C THR A 117 2.44 -4.34 7.45
N ASP A 118 1.26 -4.69 7.96
CA ASP A 118 0.30 -5.56 7.27
C ASP A 118 -0.27 -4.87 6.02
N LEU A 119 -0.63 -3.58 6.15
CA LEU A 119 -1.06 -2.76 5.02
C LEU A 119 0.02 -2.69 3.95
N LEU A 120 1.25 -2.35 4.32
CA LEU A 120 2.35 -2.20 3.37
C LEU A 120 2.68 -3.52 2.67
N ILE A 121 2.78 -4.63 3.41
CA ILE A 121 3.02 -5.95 2.83
C ILE A 121 1.91 -6.33 1.85
N ARG A 122 0.64 -6.09 2.20
CA ARG A 122 -0.48 -6.37 1.31
C ARG A 122 -0.41 -5.50 0.05
N LEU A 123 -0.21 -4.20 0.22
CA LEU A 123 -0.15 -3.22 -0.85
C LEU A 123 0.93 -3.59 -1.88
N VAL A 124 2.12 -3.94 -1.39
CA VAL A 124 3.27 -4.35 -2.22
C VAL A 124 2.95 -5.59 -3.04
N ARG A 125 2.33 -6.60 -2.41
CA ARG A 125 1.93 -7.83 -3.10
C ARG A 125 0.87 -7.57 -4.17
N ASP A 126 -0.08 -6.68 -3.90
CA ASP A 126 -1.11 -6.37 -4.89
C ASP A 126 -0.53 -5.57 -6.06
N ILE A 127 0.43 -4.67 -5.83
CA ILE A 127 1.17 -3.98 -6.91
C ILE A 127 2.05 -4.93 -7.71
N SER A 128 2.72 -5.87 -7.04
CA SER A 128 3.47 -6.94 -7.69
C SER A 128 2.61 -7.71 -8.69
N LYS A 129 1.37 -8.08 -8.32
CA LYS A 129 0.42 -8.72 -9.24
C LYS A 129 0.09 -7.84 -10.44
N GLU A 130 -0.07 -6.54 -10.26
CA GLU A 130 -0.29 -5.63 -11.40
C GLU A 130 0.88 -5.62 -12.36
N PHE A 131 2.11 -5.62 -11.86
CA PHE A 131 3.30 -5.75 -12.70
C PHE A 131 3.36 -7.09 -13.43
N ILE A 132 2.95 -8.19 -12.80
CA ILE A 132 2.82 -9.49 -13.49
C ILE A 132 1.79 -9.39 -14.63
N HIS A 133 0.62 -8.79 -14.39
CA HIS A 133 -0.40 -8.62 -15.43
C HIS A 133 0.07 -7.74 -16.59
N LEU A 134 0.80 -6.66 -16.31
CA LEU A 134 1.44 -5.84 -17.33
C LEU A 134 2.48 -6.65 -18.11
N GLY A 135 3.37 -7.37 -17.43
CA GLY A 135 4.37 -8.22 -18.07
C GLY A 135 3.76 -9.25 -19.02
N LEU A 136 2.67 -9.91 -18.61
CA LEU A 136 1.92 -10.84 -19.47
C LEU A 136 1.29 -10.14 -20.68
N SER A 137 0.77 -8.92 -20.50
CA SER A 137 0.18 -8.14 -21.59
C SER A 137 1.24 -7.75 -22.65
N TYR A 138 2.45 -7.42 -22.23
CA TYR A 138 3.58 -7.14 -23.13
C TYR A 138 4.09 -8.40 -23.85
N LEU A 139 4.12 -9.56 -23.18
CA LEU A 139 4.42 -10.82 -23.85
C LEU A 139 3.42 -11.14 -24.97
N ALA A 140 2.13 -10.85 -24.76
CA ALA A 140 1.09 -11.11 -25.74
C ALA A 140 1.25 -10.28 -27.03
N VAL A 141 1.93 -9.14 -26.96
CA VAL A 141 2.29 -8.29 -28.11
C VAL A 141 3.74 -8.47 -28.57
N TYR A 142 4.39 -9.57 -28.14
CA TYR A 142 5.77 -9.94 -28.47
C TYR A 142 6.85 -8.93 -28.03
N ASP A 143 6.56 -8.09 -27.04
CA ASP A 143 7.53 -7.21 -26.42
C ASP A 143 8.15 -7.87 -25.18
N GLY A 144 9.13 -8.74 -25.43
CA GLY A 144 9.83 -9.48 -24.38
C GLY A 144 10.68 -8.60 -23.46
N GLU A 145 11.15 -7.45 -23.93
CA GLU A 145 12.01 -6.56 -23.14
C GLU A 145 11.19 -5.86 -22.05
N SER A 146 10.08 -5.23 -22.43
CA SER A 146 9.15 -4.60 -21.49
C SER A 146 8.57 -5.63 -20.52
N ALA A 147 8.19 -6.81 -21.03
CA ALA A 147 7.69 -7.89 -20.18
C ALA A 147 8.71 -8.30 -19.11
N ARG A 148 9.97 -8.50 -19.50
CA ARG A 148 11.06 -8.84 -18.57
C ARG A 148 11.22 -7.78 -17.49
N LYS A 149 11.18 -6.48 -17.85
CA LYS A 149 11.27 -5.38 -16.88
C LYS A 149 10.18 -5.51 -15.82
N TYR A 150 8.93 -5.69 -16.23
CA TYR A 150 7.82 -5.80 -15.28
C TYR A 150 7.89 -7.04 -14.39
N PHE A 151 8.29 -8.20 -14.94
CA PHE A 151 8.49 -9.39 -14.11
C PHE A 151 9.62 -9.24 -13.11
N THR A 152 10.72 -8.57 -13.48
CA THR A 152 11.82 -8.27 -12.55
C THR A 152 11.34 -7.34 -11.44
N THR A 153 10.59 -6.27 -11.75
CA THR A 153 10.02 -5.39 -10.72
C THR A 153 9.08 -6.15 -9.78
N ALA A 154 8.18 -6.98 -10.32
CA ALA A 154 7.29 -7.82 -9.50
C ALA A 154 8.06 -8.75 -8.56
N GLN A 155 9.10 -9.43 -9.07
CA GLN A 155 9.95 -10.32 -8.27
C GLN A 155 10.65 -9.59 -7.12
N THR A 156 11.16 -8.38 -7.38
CA THR A 156 11.78 -7.52 -6.37
C THR A 156 10.79 -7.18 -5.26
N LEU A 157 9.58 -6.75 -5.63
CA LEU A 157 8.51 -6.43 -4.68
C LEU A 157 8.12 -7.63 -3.81
N GLU A 158 7.93 -8.82 -4.41
CA GLU A 158 7.63 -10.05 -3.64
C GLU A 158 8.75 -10.41 -2.67
N THR A 159 10.00 -10.28 -3.10
CA THR A 159 11.17 -10.59 -2.26
C THR A 159 11.19 -9.68 -1.03
N HIS A 160 10.96 -8.39 -1.21
CA HIS A 160 10.89 -7.45 -0.09
C HIS A 160 9.69 -7.73 0.82
N ALA A 161 8.51 -8.01 0.26
CA ALA A 161 7.33 -8.38 1.04
C ALA A 161 7.58 -9.65 1.88
N ASN A 162 8.22 -10.67 1.32
CA ASN A 162 8.53 -11.92 2.04
C ASN A 162 9.55 -11.72 3.16
N ASN A 163 10.54 -10.85 2.94
CA ASN A 163 11.52 -10.50 3.97
C ASN A 163 10.88 -9.69 5.11
N ALA A 164 9.92 -8.82 4.80
CA ALA A 164 9.14 -8.08 5.81
C ALA A 164 8.15 -8.98 6.57
N ASN A 165 7.66 -10.05 5.93
CA ASN A 165 6.69 -11.00 6.49
C ASN A 165 7.31 -12.12 7.34
N SER A 166 8.64 -12.16 7.52
CA SER A 166 9.29 -13.17 8.37
C SER A 166 9.18 -12.83 9.86
N PRO A 167 8.67 -13.72 10.71
CA PRO A 167 8.80 -13.58 12.15
C PRO A 167 10.24 -13.96 12.53
N MET A 168 11.17 -13.00 12.53
CA MET A 168 12.52 -13.27 13.02
C MET A 168 12.61 -13.00 14.52
N PRO A 169 12.90 -14.02 15.36
CA PRO A 169 13.43 -13.77 16.70
C PRO A 169 14.81 -13.08 16.57
N PRO A 170 15.22 -12.31 17.59
CA PRO A 170 16.40 -11.45 17.52
C PRO A 170 17.67 -12.22 17.14
N PHE A 171 18.63 -11.53 16.50
CA PHE A 171 19.89 -12.13 16.02
C PHE A 171 20.66 -12.94 17.07
N THR A 172 20.51 -12.59 18.35
CA THR A 172 21.04 -13.34 19.50
C THR A 172 20.49 -14.75 19.64
N ASP A 173 19.24 -15.00 19.26
CA ASP A 173 18.65 -16.34 19.33
C ASP A 173 19.09 -17.22 18.15
N ARG A 174 19.47 -16.61 17.03
CA ARG A 174 20.07 -17.31 15.88
C ARG A 174 21.48 -17.80 16.17
N LEU A 175 22.25 -17.09 16.99
CA LEU A 175 23.60 -17.50 17.40
C LEU A 175 23.59 -18.70 18.37
N LYS A 176 22.56 -18.83 19.21
CA LYS A 176 22.40 -19.95 20.14
C LYS A 176 22.05 -21.27 19.47
N MET A 177 21.58 -21.23 18.22
CA MET A 177 21.25 -22.44 17.44
C MET A 177 22.45 -22.97 16.62
N LEU A 178 23.59 -22.28 16.69
CA LEU A 178 24.86 -22.69 16.07
C LEU A 178 25.88 -23.21 17.10
N GLN A 179 25.46 -23.39 18.35
CA GLN A 179 26.18 -24.06 19.43
C GLN A 179 25.51 -25.41 19.73
#